data_AF-A0A9R1PDH3-F1
#
_entry.id   AF-A0A9R1PDH3-F1
#
_cell.length_a   1.000
_cell.length_b   1.000
_cell.length_c   1.000
_cell.angle_alpha   90.00
_cell.angle_beta   90.00
_cell.angle_gamma   90.00
#
_symmetry.space_group_name_H-M   'P 1'
#
loop_
_entity.id
_entity.type
_entity.pdbx_description
1 polymer ?
#
loop_
_entity_poly.entity_id
_entity_poly.type
_entity_poly.pdbx_seq_one_letter_code
_entity_poly.pdbx_strand_id
1 'polypeptide(L)'
;MEDGRIQTTPNLPQEILMAIFAAFEIPDLLRAGSVCSSWRFAYETLRNHGLYNQSQTPCLLYTSESDGESTARLYSLAEKKAYRLTLPDPPIRTRSLIGSSPQGLLVTVDDRSEMHLLNPITGQQIALPSVITIRQQQQEDTLWC
;
A
#
# COMPACT_ATOMS: atom_id res chain seq x y z
N MET A 1 -28.02 40.66 -17.18
CA MET A 1 -26.56 40.84 -17.03
C MET A 1 -26.27 40.53 -15.57
N GLU A 2 -25.59 39.47 -15.15
CA GLU A 2 -24.67 38.47 -15.74
C GLU A 2 -25.20 37.05 -15.40
N ASP A 3 -25.32 36.13 -16.36
CA ASP A 3 -24.35 35.06 -16.72
C ASP A 3 -23.93 34.18 -15.51
N GLY A 4 -24.33 32.92 -15.36
CA GLY A 4 -24.62 31.92 -16.38
C GLY A 4 -23.45 30.94 -16.57
N ARG A 5 -22.88 30.37 -15.51
CA ARG A 5 -22.02 29.16 -15.61
C ARG A 5 -21.83 28.47 -14.25
N ILE A 6 -22.78 27.62 -13.87
CA ILE A 6 -22.40 26.47 -13.05
C ILE A 6 -21.70 25.53 -14.02
N GLN A 7 -20.36 25.53 -14.00
CA GLN A 7 -19.58 24.53 -14.71
C GLN A 7 -19.77 23.19 -13.99
N THR A 8 -20.88 22.51 -14.26
CA THR A 8 -21.02 21.09 -13.94
C THR A 8 -20.14 20.34 -14.92
N THR A 9 -18.90 20.07 -14.54
CA THR A 9 -18.10 19.06 -15.25
C THR A 9 -18.93 17.77 -15.27
N PRO A 10 -19.16 17.14 -16.43
CA PRO A 10 -19.87 15.88 -16.47
C PRO A 10 -19.09 14.88 -15.61
N ASN A 11 -19.66 14.50 -14.47
CA ASN A 11 -19.06 13.49 -13.62
C ASN A 11 -19.08 12.18 -14.40
N LEU A 12 -17.90 11.68 -14.75
CA LEU A 12 -17.76 10.37 -15.34
C LEU A 12 -18.34 9.34 -14.36
N PRO A 13 -19.15 8.37 -14.82
CA PRO A 13 -19.63 7.29 -13.96
C PRO A 13 -18.48 6.64 -13.19
N GLN A 14 -18.76 6.34 -11.93
CA GLN A 14 -17.79 5.83 -10.96
C GLN A 14 -17.07 4.57 -11.48
N GLU A 15 -17.82 3.71 -12.17
CA GLU A 15 -17.36 2.46 -12.74
C GLU A 15 -16.30 2.68 -13.83
N ILE A 16 -16.44 3.75 -14.62
CA ILE A 16 -15.47 4.08 -15.66
C ILE A 16 -14.19 4.65 -15.04
N LEU A 17 -14.31 5.50 -14.01
CA LEU A 17 -13.13 5.97 -13.26
C LEU A 17 -12.37 4.80 -12.64
N MET A 18 -13.07 3.85 -12.02
CA MET A 18 -12.46 2.63 -11.48
C MET A 18 -11.78 1.80 -12.56
N ALA A 19 -12.39 1.63 -13.74
CA ALA A 19 -11.80 0.90 -14.86
C ALA A 19 -10.52 1.56 -15.39
N ILE A 20 -10.50 2.90 -15.47
CA ILE A 20 -9.29 3.66 -15.84
C ILE A 20 -8.21 3.48 -14.76
N PHE A 21 -8.56 3.63 -13.50
CA PHE A 21 -7.65 3.51 -12.36
C PHE A 21 -7.05 2.12 -12.22
N ALA A 22 -7.80 1.07 -12.57
CA ALA A 22 -7.30 -0.31 -12.58
C ALA A 22 -6.15 -0.53 -13.58
N ALA A 23 -5.98 0.35 -14.56
CA ALA A 23 -4.88 0.33 -15.53
C ALA A 23 -3.68 1.18 -15.10
N PHE A 24 -3.77 1.95 -14.01
CA PHE A 24 -2.67 2.78 -13.53
C PHE A 24 -1.65 1.97 -12.74
N GLU A 25 -0.39 2.38 -12.86
CA GLU A 25 0.65 2.01 -11.91
C GLU A 25 0.36 2.66 -10.55
N ILE A 26 0.82 2.04 -9.46
CA ILE A 26 0.59 2.51 -8.08
C ILE A 26 0.84 4.03 -7.92
N PRO A 27 1.95 4.62 -8.40
CA PRO A 27 2.18 6.06 -8.23
C PRO A 27 1.09 6.94 -8.86
N ASP A 28 0.63 6.60 -10.07
CA ASP A 28 -0.41 7.35 -10.77
C ASP A 28 -1.76 7.17 -10.13
N LEU A 29 -2.06 5.96 -9.65
CA LEU A 29 -3.27 5.69 -8.88
C LEU A 29 -3.33 6.53 -7.60
N LEU A 30 -2.22 6.69 -6.89
CA LEU A 30 -2.15 7.51 -5.69
C LEU A 30 -2.35 9.00 -6.00
N ARG A 31 -1.78 9.49 -7.10
CA ARG A 31 -2.02 10.86 -7.57
C ARG A 31 -3.48 11.06 -7.95
N ALA A 32 -4.10 10.09 -8.61
CA ALA A 32 -5.52 10.15 -8.97
C ALA A 32 -6.42 10.33 -7.72
N GLY A 33 -6.14 9.59 -6.64
CA GLY A 33 -6.86 9.73 -5.36
C GLY A 33 -6.71 11.11 -4.68
N SER A 34 -5.78 11.95 -5.13
CA SER A 34 -5.55 13.30 -4.60
C SER A 34 -6.27 14.42 -5.37
N VAL A 35 -6.84 14.14 -6.54
CA VAL A 35 -7.40 15.15 -7.46
C VAL A 35 -8.66 15.83 -6.91
N CYS A 36 -9.69 15.05 -6.60
CA CYS A 36 -10.97 15.55 -6.05
C CYS A 36 -11.68 14.45 -5.23
N SER A 37 -12.79 14.79 -4.56
CA SER A 37 -13.56 13.83 -3.76
C SER A 37 -14.13 12.67 -4.57
N SER A 38 -14.62 12.93 -5.80
CA SER A 38 -15.12 11.87 -6.70
C SER A 38 -14.03 10.87 -7.09
N TRP A 39 -12.84 11.35 -7.46
CA TRP A 39 -11.71 10.48 -7.79
C TRP A 39 -11.19 9.75 -6.57
N ARG A 40 -11.11 10.41 -5.41
CA ARG A 40 -10.76 9.75 -4.15
C ARG A 40 -11.73 8.60 -3.84
N PHE A 41 -13.02 8.81 -4.02
CA PHE A 41 -14.04 7.79 -3.81
C PHE A 41 -13.86 6.60 -4.78
N ALA A 42 -13.54 6.85 -6.06
CA ALA A 42 -13.23 5.78 -7.04
C ALA A 42 -11.98 4.99 -6.68
N TYR A 43 -10.93 5.69 -6.27
CA TYR A 43 -9.71 5.08 -5.76
C TYR A 43 -9.99 4.19 -4.53
N GLU A 44 -10.68 4.69 -3.52
CA GLU A 44 -11.00 3.94 -2.30
C GLU A 44 -11.87 2.72 -2.59
N THR A 45 -12.87 2.89 -3.45
CA THR A 45 -13.76 1.80 -3.87
C THR A 45 -12.95 0.71 -4.58
N LEU A 46 -12.13 1.06 -5.57
CA LEU A 46 -11.28 0.10 -6.29
C LEU A 46 -10.34 -0.65 -5.34
N ARG A 47 -9.67 0.08 -4.45
CA ARG A 47 -8.75 -0.47 -3.45
C ARG A 47 -9.46 -1.48 -2.53
N ASN A 48 -10.65 -1.15 -2.05
CA ASN A 48 -11.41 -2.00 -1.12
C ASN A 48 -11.93 -3.28 -1.78
N HIS A 49 -12.20 -3.25 -3.08
CA HIS A 49 -12.59 -4.45 -3.83
C HIS A 49 -11.38 -5.32 -4.23
N GLY A 50 -10.15 -4.84 -4.02
CA GLY A 50 -8.94 -5.58 -4.39
C GLY A 50 -8.80 -5.81 -5.89
N LEU A 51 -9.47 -5.01 -6.73
CA LEU A 51 -9.55 -5.17 -8.19
C LEU A 51 -8.30 -4.66 -8.91
N TYR A 52 -7.12 -5.01 -8.38
CA TYR A 52 -5.84 -4.81 -9.05
C TYR A 52 -5.62 -5.97 -10.02
N ASN A 53 -6.28 -5.91 -11.18
CA ASN A 53 -6.23 -6.99 -12.15
C ASN A 53 -4.93 -7.03 -12.98
N GLN A 54 -4.06 -6.03 -12.85
CA GLN A 54 -2.85 -5.92 -13.65
C GLN A 54 -1.59 -6.15 -12.81
N SER A 55 -0.66 -6.94 -13.35
CA SER A 55 0.70 -7.08 -12.82
C SER A 55 1.34 -5.69 -12.74
N GLN A 56 1.48 -5.17 -11.51
CA GLN A 56 2.12 -3.88 -11.26
C GLN A 56 3.63 -4.02 -11.40
N THR A 57 4.27 -2.94 -11.83
CA THR A 57 5.72 -2.91 -11.87
C THR A 57 6.26 -2.96 -10.43
N PRO A 58 7.19 -3.89 -10.09
CA PRO A 58 7.74 -3.97 -8.75
C PRO A 58 8.39 -2.66 -8.29
N CYS A 59 8.27 -2.36 -7.01
CA CYS A 59 8.98 -1.26 -6.36
C CYS A 59 9.97 -1.81 -5.32
N LEU A 60 11.12 -1.16 -5.19
CA LEU A 60 12.11 -1.51 -4.17
C LEU A 60 11.93 -0.60 -2.96
N LEU A 61 11.61 -1.19 -1.81
CA LEU A 61 11.65 -0.49 -0.53
C LEU A 61 13.00 -0.74 0.15
N TYR A 62 13.65 0.32 0.61
CA TYR A 62 14.91 0.23 1.35
C TYR A 62 15.06 1.37 2.36
N THR A 63 15.96 1.18 3.32
CA THR A 63 16.40 2.20 4.28
C THR A 63 17.87 2.53 4.01
N SER A 64 18.32 3.70 4.47
CA SER A 64 19.72 4.13 4.38
C SER A 64 20.22 4.57 5.74
N GLU A 65 21.50 4.35 6.02
CA GLU A 65 22.15 4.87 7.24
C GLU A 65 22.22 6.40 7.27
N SER A 66 22.20 7.04 6.09
CA SER A 66 22.18 8.50 5.97
C SER A 66 20.80 9.11 6.26
N ASP A 67 19.75 8.29 6.39
CA ASP A 67 18.40 8.74 6.68
C ASP A 67 18.05 8.56 8.17
N GLY A 68 17.02 9.26 8.64
CA GLY A 68 16.49 9.06 9.99
C GLY A 68 15.82 7.69 10.15
N GLU A 69 15.70 7.21 11.39
CA GLU A 69 15.21 5.84 11.69
C GLU A 69 13.81 5.55 11.14
N SER A 70 12.93 6.55 11.13
CA SER A 70 11.55 6.43 10.61
C SER A 70 11.45 6.74 9.11
N THR A 71 12.57 6.94 8.40
CA THR A 71 12.58 7.21 6.96
C THR A 71 12.86 5.92 6.19
N ALA A 72 12.02 5.64 5.19
CA ALA A 72 12.29 4.66 4.15
C ALA A 72 12.25 5.33 2.77
N ARG A 73 12.82 4.65 1.78
CA ARG A 73 12.70 5.02 0.38
C ARG A 73 11.99 3.94 -0.41
N LEU A 74 11.08 4.37 -1.28
CA LEU A 74 10.42 3.52 -2.25
C LEU A 74 10.90 3.92 -3.65
N TYR A 75 11.70 3.08 -4.27
CA TYR A 75 12.13 3.26 -5.66
C TYR A 75 11.14 2.61 -6.61
N SER A 76 10.47 3.43 -7.42
CA SER A 76 9.62 2.96 -8.51
C SER A 76 10.47 2.64 -9.72
N LEU A 77 10.44 1.39 -10.18
CA LEU A 77 11.09 0.99 -11.44
C LEU A 77 10.39 1.61 -12.65
N ALA A 78 9.06 1.75 -12.60
CA ALA A 78 8.27 2.34 -13.67
C ALA A 78 8.68 3.80 -13.94
N GLU A 79 8.89 4.58 -12.88
CA GLU A 79 9.24 6.00 -12.99
C GLU A 79 10.74 6.28 -12.86
N LYS A 80 11.54 5.25 -12.54
CA LYS A 80 12.98 5.37 -12.25
C LYS A 80 13.29 6.42 -11.19
N LYS A 81 12.44 6.49 -10.16
CA LYS A 81 12.46 7.56 -9.14
C LYS A 81 12.34 7.00 -7.73
N ALA A 82 13.10 7.58 -6.81
CA ALA A 82 12.99 7.31 -5.37
C ALA A 82 12.03 8.30 -4.71
N TYR A 83 11.06 7.76 -3.97
CA TYR A 83 10.17 8.48 -3.07
C TYR A 83 10.65 8.36 -1.65
N ARG A 84 10.71 9.48 -0.93
CA ARG A 84 10.96 9.48 0.52
C ARG A 84 9.65 9.26 1.26
N LEU A 85 9.64 8.29 2.15
CA LEU A 85 8.50 7.95 2.99
C LEU A 85 8.85 8.21 4.44
N THR A 86 7.96 8.87 5.17
CA THR A 86 8.02 8.99 6.63
C THR A 86 7.05 7.96 7.20
N LEU A 87 7.58 6.99 7.93
CA LEU A 87 6.85 5.87 8.48
C LEU A 87 6.59 6.07 9.99
N PRO A 88 5.55 5.44 10.54
CA PRO A 88 5.20 5.59 11.95
C PRO A 88 6.17 4.83 12.86
N ASP A 89 6.09 5.13 14.15
CA ASP A 89 6.74 4.33 15.18
C ASP A 89 5.98 3.00 15.45
N PRO A 90 6.70 1.96 15.93
CA PRO A 90 8.15 1.92 16.03
C PRO A 90 8.87 1.83 14.66
N PRO A 91 10.12 2.33 14.56
CA PRO A 91 10.78 2.60 13.28
C PRO A 91 11.05 1.34 12.45
N ILE A 92 10.98 1.45 11.11
CA ILE A 92 11.26 0.33 10.20
C ILE A 92 12.75 -0.05 10.16
N ARG A 93 13.65 0.91 10.40
CA ARG A 93 15.11 0.71 10.26
C ARG A 93 15.67 -0.35 11.21
N THR A 94 15.03 -0.54 12.36
CA THR A 94 15.44 -1.51 13.38
C THR A 94 14.74 -2.86 13.22
N ARG A 95 14.01 -3.07 12.12
CA ARG A 95 13.16 -4.25 11.91
C ARG A 95 13.61 -5.04 10.69
N SER A 96 13.38 -6.35 10.77
CA SER A 96 13.53 -7.25 9.63
C SER A 96 12.20 -7.35 8.86
N LEU A 97 12.28 -7.33 7.53
CA LEU A 97 11.14 -7.59 6.65
C LEU A 97 10.99 -9.10 6.45
N ILE A 98 9.87 -9.67 6.86
CA ILE A 98 9.59 -11.11 6.69
C ILE A 98 8.94 -11.39 5.33
N GLY A 99 8.11 -10.46 4.86
CA GLY A 99 7.42 -10.62 3.59
C GLY A 99 6.45 -9.49 3.27
N SER A 100 5.74 -9.66 2.16
CA SER A 100 4.72 -8.73 1.72
C SER A 100 3.43 -9.46 1.30
N SER A 101 2.28 -8.82 1.53
CA SER A 101 1.00 -9.31 1.03
C SER A 101 0.83 -8.97 -0.46
N PRO A 102 -0.10 -9.64 -1.19
CA PRO A 102 -0.41 -9.28 -2.57
C PRO A 102 -0.86 -7.82 -2.77
N GLN A 103 -1.34 -7.17 -1.71
CA GLN A 103 -1.76 -5.76 -1.71
C GLN A 103 -0.60 -4.80 -1.36
N GLY A 104 0.63 -5.30 -1.24
CA GLY A 104 1.82 -4.49 -0.94
C GLY A 104 1.96 -4.09 0.53
N LEU A 105 1.22 -4.71 1.45
CA LEU A 105 1.44 -4.54 2.89
C LEU A 105 2.71 -5.30 3.28
N LEU A 106 3.45 -4.78 4.26
CA LEU A 106 4.73 -5.34 4.71
C LEU A 106 4.54 -5.98 6.09
N VAL A 107 5.07 -7.17 6.28
CA VAL A 107 5.17 -7.81 7.59
C VAL A 107 6.59 -7.60 8.11
N THR A 108 6.71 -6.85 9.19
CA THR A 108 7.99 -6.52 9.82
C THR A 108 8.06 -7.11 11.22
N VAL A 109 9.26 -7.46 11.67
CA VAL A 109 9.53 -7.98 13.02
C VAL A 109 10.73 -7.28 13.61
N ASP A 110 10.69 -6.96 14.90
CA ASP A 110 11.85 -6.44 15.63
C ASP A 110 12.64 -7.56 16.32
N ASP A 111 13.72 -7.17 16.99
CA ASP A 111 14.59 -8.06 17.77
C ASP A 111 13.89 -8.71 18.98
N ARG A 112 12.74 -8.16 19.39
CA ARG A 112 11.90 -8.67 20.48
C ARG A 112 10.80 -9.61 19.98
N SER A 113 10.81 -9.95 18.68
CA SER A 113 9.78 -10.77 18.02
C SER A 113 8.41 -10.09 17.90
N GLU A 114 8.32 -8.78 18.13
CA GLU A 114 7.07 -8.03 17.97
C GLU A 114 6.85 -7.71 16.49
N MET A 115 5.68 -8.12 16.00
CA MET A 115 5.35 -8.02 14.58
C MET A 115 4.45 -6.84 14.28
N HIS A 116 4.63 -6.26 13.11
CA HIS A 116 3.80 -5.17 12.62
C HIS A 116 3.47 -5.36 11.15
N LEU A 117 2.19 -5.16 10.82
CA LEU A 117 1.72 -4.97 9.45
C LEU A 117 1.82 -3.48 9.12
N LEU A 118 2.62 -3.15 8.12
CA LEU A 118 2.90 -1.77 7.69
C LEU A 118 2.42 -1.55 6.27
N ASN A 119 1.65 -0.50 6.05
CA ASN A 119 1.37 0.02 4.72
C ASN A 119 2.36 1.15 4.41
N PRO A 120 3.36 0.95 3.52
CA PRO A 120 4.37 1.96 3.23
C PRO A 120 3.80 3.20 2.53
N ILE A 121 2.65 3.07 1.88
CA ILE A 121 2.01 4.15 1.13
C ILE A 121 1.18 5.05 2.04
N THR A 122 0.36 4.46 2.92
CA THR A 122 -0.49 5.23 3.83
C THR A 122 0.19 5.59 5.14
N GLY A 123 1.33 4.95 5.45
CA GLY A 123 1.98 5.06 6.75
C GLY A 123 1.18 4.42 7.89
N GLN A 124 0.14 3.63 7.59
CA GLN A 124 -0.62 2.93 8.62
C GLN A 124 0.18 1.72 9.13
N GLN A 125 0.25 1.57 10.44
CA GLN A 125 0.92 0.46 11.10
C GLN A 125 0.00 -0.19 12.13
N ILE A 126 -0.09 -1.52 12.08
CA ILE A 126 -0.94 -2.33 12.95
C ILE A 126 -0.05 -3.36 13.63
N ALA A 127 -0.08 -3.40 14.97
CA ALA A 127 0.60 -4.43 15.73
C ALA A 127 -0.06 -5.80 15.46
N LEU A 128 0.77 -6.80 15.17
CA LEU A 128 0.37 -8.20 15.04
C LEU A 128 0.78 -8.96 16.30
N PRO A 129 0.18 -10.14 16.57
CA PRO A 129 0.64 -11.01 17.65
C PRO A 129 2.13 -11.33 17.50
N SER A 130 2.87 -11.35 18.62
CA SER A 130 4.31 -11.67 18.62
C SER A 130 4.58 -13.06 18.04
N VAL A 131 5.71 -13.25 17.34
CA VAL A 131 6.05 -14.53 16.68
C VAL A 131 6.04 -15.69 17.69
N ILE A 132 6.46 -15.42 18.93
CA ILE A 132 6.51 -16.42 20.01
C ILE A 132 5.13 -16.97 20.41
N THR A 133 4.05 -16.30 20.02
CA THR A 133 2.66 -16.73 20.29
C THR A 133 2.10 -17.63 19.19
N ILE A 134 2.75 -17.69 18.02
CA ILE A 134 2.32 -18.50 16.89
C ILE A 134 2.60 -19.96 17.21
N ARG A 135 1.54 -20.76 17.35
CA ARG A 135 1.67 -22.20 17.46
C ARG A 135 1.76 -22.82 16.08
N GLN A 136 2.78 -23.65 15.85
CA GLN A 136 2.81 -24.51 14.67
C GLN A 136 1.67 -25.53 14.81
N GLN A 137 0.66 -25.42 13.95
CA GLN A 137 -0.26 -26.54 13.74
C GLN A 137 0.45 -27.50 12.79
N GLN A 138 0.88 -28.65 13.31
CA GLN A 138 1.22 -29.77 12.45
C GLN A 138 -0.09 -30.21 11.79
N GLN A 139 -0.23 -29.95 10.50
CA GLN A 139 -1.23 -30.62 9.69
C GLN A 139 -0.79 -32.09 9.65
N GLU A 140 -1.42 -32.94 10.46
CA GLU A 140 -1.33 -34.38 10.24
C GLU A 140 -2.00 -34.64 8.90
N ASP A 141 -1.19 -34.86 7.86
CA ASP A 141 -1.62 -35.51 6.62
C ASP A 141 -2.10 -36.91 7.02
N THR A 142 -3.37 -37.00 7.45
CA THR A 142 -3.99 -38.28 7.73
C THR A 142 -4.26 -38.92 6.37
N LEU A 143 -3.40 -39.88 6.08
CA LEU A 143 -3.48 -40.87 5.01
C LEU A 143 -4.95 -41.26 4.73
N TRP A 144 -5.41 -40.99 3.51
CA TRP A 144 -6.58 -41.66 2.96
C TRP A 144 -6.16 -43.08 2.59
N CYS A 145 -6.57 -44.06 3.40
CA CYS A 145 -6.75 -45.44 2.97
C CYS A 145 -8.01 -45.54 2.10
#